data_AF-A0A5E4HRL3-F1
#
_entry.id   AF-A0A5E4HRL3-F1
#
_cell.length_a   1.000
_cell.length_b   1.000
_cell.length_c   1.000
_cell.angle_alpha   90.00
_cell.angle_beta   90.00
_cell.angle_gamma   90.00
#
_symmetry.space_group_name_H-M   'P 1'
#
loop_
_entity.id
_entity.type
_entity.pdbx_description
1 polymer ?
#
loop_
_entity_poly.entity_id
_entity_poly.type
_entity_poly.pdbx_seq_one_letter_code
_entity_poly.pdbx_strand_id
1 'polypeptide(L)'
;MEYILNILDFLTRIILVSIMFLIFFKLRKIDKEILKSFIYLRFDKIRSAMNIVMISSPFFLAASVLEYPGFVRMYGESRIHFIQDILLIFFQTVVIYFLVIVYRAMN
;
A
#
# COMPACT_ATOMS: atom_id res chain seq x y z
N MET A 1 25.20 1.51 -15.54
CA MET A 1 23.93 0.93 -16.01
C MET A 1 22.96 0.65 -14.85
N GLU A 2 23.40 0.13 -13.70
CA GLU A 2 22.53 -0.12 -12.53
C GLU A 2 21.74 1.09 -12.03
N TYR A 3 22.35 2.28 -12.01
CA TYR A 3 21.65 3.51 -11.59
C TYR A 3 20.43 3.86 -12.46
N ILE A 4 20.51 3.61 -13.78
CA ILE A 4 19.42 3.91 -14.71
C ILE A 4 18.29 2.88 -14.54
N LEU A 5 18.64 1.61 -14.30
CA LEU A 5 17.69 0.54 -14.02
C LEU A 5 16.94 0.77 -12.68
N ASN A 6 17.63 1.22 -11.64
CA ASN A 6 17.00 1.52 -10.35
C ASN A 6 16.04 2.72 -10.42
N ILE A 7 16.35 3.73 -11.23
CA ILE A 7 15.44 4.87 -11.48
C ILE A 7 14.19 4.40 -12.25
N LEU A 8 14.37 3.52 -13.24
CA LEU A 8 13.27 2.92 -13.97
C LEU A 8 12.37 2.05 -13.07
N ASP A 9 12.96 1.24 -12.19
CA ASP A 9 12.19 0.42 -11.24
C ASP A 9 11.41 1.31 -10.26
N PHE A 10 12.05 2.36 -9.74
CA PHE A 10 11.40 3.34 -8.87
C PHE A 10 10.21 4.04 -9.55
N LEU A 11 10.38 4.50 -10.79
CA LEU A 11 9.31 5.11 -11.58
C LEU A 11 8.17 4.11 -11.84
N THR A 12 8.51 2.85 -12.10
CA THR A 12 7.53 1.78 -12.33
C THR A 12 6.69 1.53 -11.09
N ARG A 13 7.32 1.50 -9.89
CA ARG A 13 6.61 1.36 -8.60
C ARG A 13 5.70 2.56 -8.33
N ILE A 14 6.12 3.79 -8.62
CA ILE A 14 5.28 4.99 -8.47
C ILE A 14 4.07 4.96 -9.40
N ILE A 15 4.28 4.58 -10.66
CA ILE A 15 3.20 4.48 -11.65
C ILE A 15 2.19 3.40 -11.24
N LEU A 16 2.67 2.24 -10.78
CA LEU A 16 1.81 1.16 -10.29
C LEU A 16 0.94 1.64 -9.12
N VAL A 17 1.53 2.30 -8.12
CA VAL A 17 0.81 2.84 -6.96
C VAL A 17 -0.22 3.89 -7.39
N SER A 18 0.15 4.76 -8.34
CA SER A 18 -0.74 5.79 -8.87
C SER A 18 -1.94 5.19 -9.63
N ILE A 19 -1.71 4.14 -10.43
CA ILE A 19 -2.78 3.40 -11.14
C ILE A 19 -3.72 2.71 -10.15
N MET A 20 -3.17 2.08 -9.09
CA MET A 20 -3.98 1.48 -8.02
C MET A 20 -4.89 2.53 -7.35
N PHE A 21 -4.36 3.73 -7.07
CA PHE A 21 -5.15 4.84 -6.54
C PHE A 21 -6.26 5.30 -7.50
N LEU A 22 -5.98 5.34 -8.81
CA LEU A 22 -6.93 5.82 -9.82
C LEU A 22 -8.10 4.84 -10.01
N ILE A 23 -7.81 3.53 -10.08
CA ILE A 23 -8.83 2.47 -10.13
C ILE A 23 -9.72 2.54 -8.88
N PHE A 24 -9.13 2.75 -7.71
CA PHE A 24 -9.87 2.87 -6.45
C PHE A 24 -10.82 4.08 -6.44
N PHE A 25 -10.35 5.25 -6.87
CA PHE A 25 -11.20 6.45 -6.95
C PHE A 25 -12.40 6.23 -7.88
N LYS A 26 -12.21 5.45 -8.94
CA LYS A 26 -13.27 5.09 -9.88
C LYS A 26 -14.28 4.12 -9.25
N LEU A 27 -13.81 3.08 -8.54
CA LEU A 27 -14.67 2.15 -7.80
C LEU A 27 -15.48 2.87 -6.70
N ARG A 28 -14.85 3.79 -5.95
CA ARG A 28 -15.51 4.58 -4.91
C ARG A 28 -16.70 5.41 -5.43
N LYS A 29 -16.65 5.86 -6.70
CA LYS A 29 -17.75 6.62 -7.32
C LYS A 29 -18.94 5.74 -7.71
N ILE A 30 -18.74 4.44 -7.93
CA ILE A 30 -19.78 3.50 -8.37
C ILE A 30 -20.71 3.09 -7.21
N ASP A 31 -20.27 3.25 -5.95
CA ASP A 31 -20.96 2.79 -4.73
C ASP A 31 -22.20 3.61 -4.28
N LYS A 32 -22.73 4.55 -5.07
CA LYS A 32 -23.86 5.38 -4.60
C LYS A 32 -25.26 4.84 -4.91
N GLU A 33 -25.43 3.94 -5.88
CA GLU A 33 -26.78 3.62 -6.35
C GLU A 33 -27.24 2.16 -6.17
N ILE A 34 -26.35 1.22 -5.85
CA ILE A 34 -26.72 -0.21 -5.89
C ILE A 34 -26.01 -0.98 -4.77
N LEU A 35 -26.61 -1.14 -3.58
CA LEU A 35 -26.51 -2.41 -2.82
C LEU A 35 -27.32 -2.43 -1.51
N LYS A 36 -28.18 -3.45 -1.41
CA LYS A 36 -29.07 -3.80 -0.31
C LYS A 36 -28.33 -3.92 1.04
N SER A 37 -29.02 -3.52 2.10
CA SER A 37 -28.54 -3.18 3.45
C SER A 37 -27.67 -4.19 4.21
N PHE A 38 -27.64 -5.47 3.83
CA PHE A 38 -26.73 -6.46 4.44
C PHE A 38 -25.38 -6.57 3.74
N ILE A 39 -25.38 -6.42 2.42
CA ILE A 39 -24.16 -6.34 1.62
C ILE A 39 -23.46 -5.02 1.91
N TYR A 40 -24.23 -3.93 2.11
CA TYR A 40 -23.68 -2.63 2.49
C TYR A 40 -22.85 -2.69 3.78
N LEU A 41 -23.34 -3.33 4.85
CA LEU A 41 -22.57 -3.46 6.11
C LEU A 41 -21.27 -4.28 5.95
N ARG A 42 -21.28 -5.35 5.13
CA ARG A 42 -20.06 -6.11 4.82
C ARG A 42 -19.09 -5.29 3.96
N PHE A 43 -19.59 -4.59 2.94
CA PHE A 43 -18.82 -3.68 2.11
C PHE A 43 -18.27 -2.50 2.90
N ASP A 44 -18.98 -1.99 3.89
CA ASP A 44 -18.53 -0.86 4.70
C ASP A 44 -17.37 -1.28 5.62
N LYS A 45 -17.38 -2.52 6.15
CA LYS A 45 -16.24 -3.09 6.86
C LYS A 45 -15.02 -3.31 5.95
N ILE A 46 -15.23 -3.84 4.73
CA ILE A 46 -14.15 -4.01 3.74
C ILE A 46 -13.60 -2.64 3.33
N ARG A 47 -14.48 -1.66 3.05
CA ARG A 47 -14.11 -0.29 2.68
C ARG A 47 -13.33 0.39 3.79
N SER A 48 -13.75 0.25 5.05
CA SER A 48 -13.04 0.77 6.22
C SER A 48 -11.64 0.14 6.33
N ALA A 49 -11.54 -1.19 6.25
CA ALA A 49 -10.24 -1.87 6.27
C ALA A 49 -9.35 -1.45 5.09
N MET A 50 -9.91 -1.25 3.91
CA MET A 50 -9.19 -0.77 2.73
C MET A 50 -8.69 0.68 2.89
N ASN A 51 -9.46 1.55 3.54
CA ASN A 51 -9.01 2.91 3.89
C ASN A 51 -7.81 2.87 4.85
N ILE A 52 -7.76 1.92 5.79
CA ILE A 52 -6.63 1.77 6.70
C ILE A 52 -5.38 1.35 5.92
N VAL A 53 -5.50 0.41 4.96
CA VAL A 53 -4.39 0.05 4.06
C VAL A 53 -3.88 1.28 3.31
N MET A 54 -4.79 2.12 2.81
CA MET A 54 -4.43 3.35 2.09
C MET A 54 -3.71 4.36 2.98
N ILE A 55 -4.13 4.55 4.22
CA ILE A 55 -3.45 5.43 5.18
C ILE A 55 -2.05 4.90 5.50
N SER A 56 -1.88 3.58 5.51
CA SER A 56 -0.58 2.93 5.75
C SER A 56 0.33 2.84 4.52
N SER A 57 -0.18 3.06 3.30
CA SER A 57 0.60 2.92 2.07
C SER A 57 1.84 3.82 1.97
N PRO A 58 1.90 5.02 2.58
CA PRO A 58 3.13 5.81 2.64
C PRO A 58 4.29 5.09 3.33
N PHE A 59 4.04 4.17 4.27
CA PHE A 59 5.12 3.40 4.91
C PHE A 59 5.81 2.45 3.92
N PHE A 60 5.04 1.79 3.06
CA PHE A 60 5.57 0.95 1.98
C PHE A 60 6.35 1.77 0.95
N LEU A 61 5.83 2.94 0.58
CA LEU A 61 6.53 3.86 -0.33
C LEU A 61 7.85 4.37 0.28
N ALA A 62 7.83 4.78 1.55
CA ALA A 62 9.02 5.22 2.26
C ALA A 62 10.07 4.10 2.34
N ALA A 63 9.66 2.88 2.66
CA ALA A 63 10.53 1.71 2.64
C ALA A 63 11.19 1.49 1.27
N SER A 64 10.42 1.64 0.18
CA SER A 64 10.94 1.49 -1.18
C SER A 64 11.89 2.61 -1.60
N VAL A 65 11.67 3.84 -1.12
CA VAL A 65 12.58 4.99 -1.41
C VAL A 65 13.94 4.79 -0.75
N LEU A 66 13.98 4.15 0.42
CA LEU A 66 15.22 3.91 1.16
C LEU A 66 16.17 2.93 0.45
N GLU A 67 15.67 2.07 -0.44
CA GLU A 67 16.48 1.18 -1.29
C GLU A 67 17.32 1.97 -2.32
N TYR A 68 17.08 3.27 -2.50
CA TYR A 68 17.83 4.05 -3.48
C TYR A 68 19.32 4.19 -3.07
N PRO A 69 20.27 3.88 -3.98
CA PRO A 69 21.70 3.80 -3.65
C PRO A 69 22.29 5.08 -3.05
N GLY A 70 21.73 6.25 -3.39
CA GLY A 70 22.14 7.53 -2.84
C GLY A 70 21.92 7.64 -1.32
N PHE A 71 20.84 7.06 -0.80
CA PHE A 71 20.58 7.03 0.64
C PHE A 71 21.50 6.02 1.34
N VAL A 72 21.67 4.83 0.76
CA VAL A 72 22.57 3.77 1.30
C VAL A 72 23.99 4.30 1.49
N ARG A 73 24.48 5.10 0.54
CA ARG A 73 25.80 5.71 0.60
C ARG A 73 25.92 6.81 1.67
N MET A 74 24.85 7.55 1.96
CA MET A 74 24.85 8.64 2.96
C MET A 74 24.64 8.15 4.40
N TYR A 75 23.75 7.18 4.61
CA TYR A 75 23.29 6.79 5.95
C TYR A 75 23.80 5.43 6.39
N GLY A 76 24.41 4.66 5.49
CA GLY A 76 24.91 3.31 5.74
C GLY A 76 23.81 2.26 5.61
N GLU A 77 24.19 1.14 5.01
CA GLU A 77 23.28 0.05 4.64
C GLU A 77 22.53 -0.55 5.85
N SER A 78 23.23 -0.79 6.97
CA SER A 78 22.62 -1.38 8.17
C SER A 78 21.53 -0.51 8.81
N ARG A 79 21.69 0.81 8.78
CA ARG A 79 20.68 1.74 9.30
C ARG A 79 19.46 1.81 8.39
N ILE A 80 19.68 1.75 7.08
CA ILE A 80 18.60 1.75 6.10
C ILE A 80 17.75 0.50 6.20
N HIS A 81 18.37 -0.69 6.21
CA HIS A 81 17.63 -1.95 6.36
C HIS A 81 16.81 -1.98 7.64
N PHE A 82 17.38 -1.50 8.75
CA PHE A 82 16.65 -1.41 10.02
C PHE A 82 15.40 -0.52 9.94
N ILE A 83 15.51 0.67 9.33
CA ILE A 83 14.36 1.58 9.15
C ILE A 83 13.34 0.97 8.17
N GLN A 84 13.82 0.35 7.10
CA GLN A 84 13.01 -0.33 6.09
C GLN A 84 12.18 -1.45 6.72
N ASP A 85 12.80 -2.30 7.54
CA ASP A 85 12.13 -3.39 8.25
C ASP A 85 11.02 -2.87 9.15
N ILE A 86 11.27 -1.80 9.92
CA ILE A 86 10.26 -1.17 10.78
C ILE A 86 9.06 -0.70 9.95
N LEU A 87 9.30 0.02 8.85
CA LEU A 87 8.25 0.53 7.98
C LEU A 87 7.43 -0.60 7.34
N LEU A 88 8.10 -1.67 6.91
CA LEU A 88 7.46 -2.83 6.32
C LEU A 88 6.63 -3.61 7.35
N ILE A 89 7.10 -3.77 8.59
CA ILE A 89 6.33 -4.41 9.67
C ILE A 89 5.00 -3.67 9.90
N PHE A 90 5.03 -2.33 9.97
CA PHE A 90 3.81 -1.54 10.14
C PHE A 90 2.84 -1.74 8.97
N PHE A 91 3.33 -1.67 7.74
CA PHE A 91 2.49 -1.85 6.56
C PHE A 91 1.93 -3.28 6.45
N GLN A 92 2.78 -4.30 6.62
CA GLN A 92 2.38 -5.70 6.51
C GLN A 92 1.33 -6.08 7.56
N THR A 93 1.46 -5.57 8.78
CA THR A 93 0.46 -5.79 9.84
C THR A 93 -0.92 -5.28 9.42
N VAL A 94 -0.97 -4.10 8.79
CA VAL A 94 -2.22 -3.52 8.26
C VAL A 94 -2.79 -4.35 7.11
N VAL A 95 -1.95 -4.84 6.20
CA VAL A 95 -2.37 -5.72 5.09
C VAL A 95 -2.92 -7.04 5.61
N ILE A 96 -2.28 -7.66 6.60
CA ILE A 96 -2.76 -8.89 7.23
C ILE A 96 -4.13 -8.66 7.87
N TYR A 97 -4.29 -7.56 8.62
CA TYR A 97 -5.58 -7.19 9.18
C TYR A 97 -6.66 -7.04 8.10
N PHE A 98 -6.36 -6.37 6.98
CA PHE A 98 -7.28 -6.25 5.86
C PHE A 98 -7.67 -7.61 5.27
N LEU A 99 -6.70 -8.49 5.03
CA LEU A 99 -6.96 -9.83 4.51
C LEU A 99 -7.86 -10.66 5.44
N VAL A 100 -7.66 -10.54 6.77
CA VAL A 100 -8.52 -11.19 7.77
C VAL A 100 -9.95 -10.65 7.69
N ILE A 101 -10.13 -9.34 7.54
CA ILE A 101 -11.45 -8.71 7.40
C ILE A 101 -12.14 -9.17 6.11
N VAL A 102 -11.42 -9.20 4.99
CA VAL A 102 -11.95 -9.69 3.70
C VAL A 102 -12.36 -11.15 3.81
N TYR A 103 -11.51 -12.02 4.36
CA TYR A 103 -11.81 -13.44 4.57
C TYR A 103 -13.08 -13.63 5.42
N ARG A 104 -13.21 -12.90 6.53
CA ARG A 104 -14.40 -12.93 7.39
C ARG A 104 -15.66 -12.39 6.72
N ALA A 105 -15.53 -11.49 5.75
CA ALA A 105 -16.66 -10.93 5.03
C ALA A 105 -17.13 -11.84 3.87
N MET A 106 -16.24 -12.70 3.36
CA MET A 106 -16.51 -13.67 2.30
C MET A 106 -17.13 -14.98 2.83
N ASN A 107 -16.75 -15.42 4.03
CA ASN A 107 -17.45 -16.48 4.78
C ASN A 107 -18.75 -15.97 5.43
#